data_AF-A0A6B2UIN4-F1
#
_entry.id   AF-A0A6B2UIN4-F1
#
_cell.length_a   1.000
_cell.length_b   1.000
_cell.length_c   1.000
_cell.angle_alpha   90.00
_cell.angle_beta   90.00
_cell.angle_gamma   90.00
#
_symmetry.space_group_name_H-M   'P 1'
#
loop_
_entity.id
_entity.type
_entity.pdbx_description
1 polymer ?
#
loop_
_entity_poly.entity_id
_entity_poly.type
_entity_poly.pdbx_seq_one_letter_code
_entity_poly.pdbx_strand_id
1 'polypeptide(L)'
;MSQVPDAPLGIGTGPLSAALQEELAHLWRDLDDARHGAVNGYWSMRCDWLVSRIKRITPLVGPTPYQQIQTPLLEQGIYQRVHAELGMPAPVDMDEVAARHDTEEALPTSAR
;
A
#
# COMPACT_ATOMS: atom_id res chain seq x y z
N MET A 1 -26.03 -26.64 25.93
CA MET A 1 -25.30 -26.65 24.65
C MET A 1 -25.73 -25.41 23.88
N SER A 2 -24.96 -24.32 23.95
CA SER A 2 -25.27 -23.09 23.21
C SER A 2 -24.85 -23.25 21.76
N GLN A 3 -25.83 -23.18 20.88
CA GLN A 3 -25.66 -23.17 19.43
C GLN A 3 -25.01 -21.84 19.04
N VAL A 4 -23.74 -21.87 18.66
CA VAL A 4 -23.07 -20.73 18.03
C VAL A 4 -23.66 -20.63 16.63
N PRO A 5 -24.30 -19.53 16.23
CA PRO A 5 -24.79 -19.39 14.88
C PRO A 5 -23.58 -19.31 13.94
N ASP A 6 -23.50 -20.28 13.03
CA ASP A 6 -22.62 -20.30 11.88
C ASP A 6 -23.10 -19.23 10.89
N ALA A 7 -22.86 -17.97 11.24
CA ALA A 7 -23.04 -16.86 10.32
C ALA A 7 -21.95 -17.02 9.25
N PRO A 8 -22.30 -16.99 7.95
CA PRO A 8 -21.29 -17.04 6.90
C PRO A 8 -20.32 -15.90 7.19
N LEU A 9 -19.02 -16.22 7.24
CA LEU A 9 -17.94 -15.25 7.31
C LEU A 9 -18.03 -14.39 6.04
N GLY A 10 -18.92 -13.41 6.04
CA GLY A 10 -18.97 -12.36 5.05
C GLY A 10 -17.65 -11.63 5.18
N ILE A 11 -16.72 -11.95 4.29
CA ILE A 11 -15.50 -11.18 4.08
C ILE A 11 -15.98 -9.88 3.42
N GLY A 12 -16.53 -8.97 4.22
CA GLY A 12 -17.22 -7.79 3.74
C GLY A 12 -17.64 -6.90 4.90
N THR A 13 -16.93 -5.80 5.09
CA THR A 13 -17.31 -4.63 5.92
C THR A 13 -17.37 -4.81 7.45
N GLY A 14 -16.63 -5.77 8.02
CA GLY A 14 -16.48 -5.89 9.48
C GLY A 14 -15.31 -5.06 10.05
N PRO A 15 -15.27 -4.79 11.37
CA PRO A 15 -14.17 -4.07 12.04
C PRO A 15 -12.78 -4.66 11.75
N LEU A 16 -12.68 -5.98 11.58
CA LEU A 16 -11.44 -6.66 11.21
C LEU A 16 -10.96 -6.29 9.80
N SER A 17 -11.89 -6.20 8.83
CA SER A 17 -11.54 -5.80 7.46
C SER A 17 -11.07 -4.35 7.43
N ALA A 18 -11.72 -3.45 8.18
CA ALA A 18 -11.29 -2.06 8.30
C ALA A 18 -9.89 -1.95 8.93
N ALA A 19 -9.62 -2.68 10.01
CA ALA A 19 -8.30 -2.71 10.66
C ALA A 19 -7.20 -3.24 9.72
N LEU A 20 -7.51 -4.25 8.90
CA LEU A 20 -6.57 -4.79 7.91
C LEU A 20 -6.33 -3.81 6.74
N GLN A 21 -7.34 -3.04 6.32
CA GLN A 21 -7.16 -1.98 5.32
C GLN A 21 -6.26 -0.85 5.83
N GLU A 22 -6.46 -0.45 7.09
CA GLU A 22 -5.61 0.54 7.75
C GLU A 22 -4.16 0.04 7.90
N GLU A 23 -3.98 -1.19 8.39
CA GLU A 23 -2.67 -1.83 8.45
C GLU A 23 -2.01 -1.91 7.07
N LEU A 24 -2.75 -2.24 6.01
CA LEU A 24 -2.21 -2.26 4.66
C LEU A 24 -1.72 -0.88 4.22
N ALA A 25 -2.45 0.18 4.53
CA ALA A 25 -2.03 1.56 4.24
C ALA A 25 -0.76 1.94 5.03
N HIS A 26 -0.64 1.53 6.29
CA HIS A 26 0.58 1.73 7.09
C HIS A 26 1.77 0.98 6.52
N LEU A 27 1.59 -0.27 6.08
CA LEU A 27 2.68 -1.06 5.50
C LEU A 27 3.25 -0.44 4.21
N TRP A 28 2.41 0.22 3.40
CA TRP A 28 2.88 0.97 2.24
C TRP A 28 3.72 2.19 2.61
N ARG A 29 3.31 2.95 3.64
CA ARG A 29 4.11 4.06 4.18
C ARG A 29 5.44 3.57 4.75
N ASP A 30 5.40 2.51 5.56
CA ASP A 30 6.60 1.89 6.12
C ASP A 30 7.57 1.40 5.03
N LEU A 31 7.05 0.95 3.88
CA LEU A 31 7.86 0.52 2.75
C LEU A 31 8.58 1.71 2.11
N ASP A 32 7.87 2.82 1.91
CA ASP A 32 8.45 4.05 1.39
C ASP A 32 9.54 4.59 2.33
N ASP A 33 9.26 4.65 3.62
CA ASP A 33 10.22 5.07 4.66
C ASP A 33 11.45 4.17 4.70
N ALA A 34 11.26 2.84 4.65
CA ALA A 34 12.35 1.87 4.65
C ALA A 34 13.23 1.99 3.40
N ARG A 35 12.67 2.44 2.28
CA ARG A 35 13.39 2.71 1.03
C ARG A 35 14.21 4.00 1.13
N HIS A 36 13.61 5.07 1.67
CA HIS A 36 14.26 6.37 1.84
C HIS A 36 15.40 6.32 2.89
N GLY A 37 15.24 5.52 3.95
CA GLY A 37 16.25 5.38 5.01
C GLY A 37 17.47 4.53 4.65
N ALA A 38 17.49 3.88 3.49
CA ALA A 38 18.64 3.09 3.05
C ALA A 38 19.77 4.00 2.54
N VAL A 39 21.00 3.78 3.01
CA VAL A 39 22.19 4.64 2.78
C VAL A 39 22.49 4.91 1.30
N ASN A 40 21.96 4.10 0.37
CA ASN A 40 22.11 4.26 -1.08
C ASN A 40 20.77 4.33 -1.84
N GLY A 41 19.64 4.56 -1.15
CA GLY A 41 18.30 4.52 -1.76
C GLY A 41 17.88 3.13 -2.26
N TYR A 42 18.55 2.08 -1.78
CA TYR A 42 18.37 0.70 -2.25
C TYR A 42 17.47 -0.14 -1.34
N TRP A 43 16.77 -1.07 -1.99
CA TRP A 43 15.94 -2.10 -1.38
C TRP A 43 16.68 -2.85 -0.27
N SER A 44 16.06 -2.95 0.91
CA SER A 44 16.62 -3.63 2.08
C SER A 44 15.83 -4.90 2.43
N MET A 45 16.39 -5.75 3.29
CA MET A 45 15.67 -6.91 3.84
C MET A 45 14.37 -6.51 4.55
N ARG A 46 14.30 -5.29 5.10
CA ARG A 46 13.07 -4.73 5.65
C ARG A 46 12.02 -4.50 4.56
N CYS A 47 12.43 -4.04 3.37
CA CYS A 47 11.54 -3.88 2.22
C CYS A 47 10.96 -5.24 1.77
N ASP A 48 11.79 -6.30 1.70
CA ASP A 48 11.32 -7.66 1.39
C ASP A 48 10.27 -8.15 2.38
N TRP A 49 10.50 -7.92 3.67
CA TRP A 49 9.57 -8.29 4.72
C TRP A 49 8.25 -7.52 4.61
N LEU A 50 8.30 -6.21 4.37
CA LEU A 50 7.12 -5.36 4.19
C LEU A 50 6.31 -5.78 2.97
N VAL A 51 6.95 -5.99 1.82
CA VAL A 51 6.25 -6.49 0.61
C VAL A 51 5.61 -7.84 0.84
N SER A 52 6.30 -8.75 1.53
CA SER A 52 5.73 -10.06 1.86
C SER A 52 4.47 -9.93 2.72
N ARG A 53 4.43 -8.95 3.63
CA ARG A 53 3.30 -8.69 4.51
C ARG A 53 2.14 -8.03 3.77
N ILE A 54 2.42 -7.05 2.93
CA ILE A 54 1.47 -6.42 1.99
C ILE A 54 0.79 -7.52 1.16
N LYS A 55 1.57 -8.38 0.50
CA LYS A 55 1.06 -9.48 -0.34
C LYS A 55 0.15 -10.47 0.40
N ARG A 56 0.36 -10.66 1.71
CA ARG A 56 -0.49 -11.53 2.52
C ARG A 56 -1.83 -10.90 2.88
N ILE A 57 -1.87 -9.58 3.04
CA ILE A 57 -3.06 -8.84 3.47
C ILE A 57 -3.92 -8.43 2.26
N THR A 58 -3.30 -8.02 1.14
CA THR A 58 -4.00 -7.57 -0.07
C THR A 58 -5.12 -8.52 -0.54
N PRO A 59 -4.95 -9.86 -0.60
CA PRO A 59 -6.02 -10.76 -1.01
C PRO A 59 -7.22 -10.81 -0.04
N LEU A 60 -7.03 -10.40 1.22
CA LEU A 60 -8.07 -10.44 2.25
C LEU A 60 -8.98 -9.20 2.21
N VAL A 61 -8.44 -8.05 1.78
CA VAL A 61 -9.15 -6.76 1.86
C VAL A 61 -9.15 -5.95 0.55
N GLY A 62 -8.54 -6.49 -0.50
CA GLY A 62 -8.33 -5.82 -1.77
C GLY A 62 -7.08 -4.92 -1.78
N PRO A 63 -6.72 -4.41 -2.96
CA PRO A 63 -5.63 -3.44 -3.11
C PRO A 63 -5.98 -2.11 -2.44
N THR A 64 -5.00 -1.48 -1.79
CA THR A 64 -5.13 -0.08 -1.36
C THR A 64 -5.28 0.81 -2.59
N PRO A 65 -6.24 1.76 -2.62
CA PRO A 65 -6.37 2.70 -3.74
C PRO A 65 -5.07 3.47 -3.99
N TYR A 66 -4.63 3.60 -5.25
CA TYR A 66 -3.33 4.21 -5.58
C TYR A 66 -3.25 5.69 -5.16
N GLN A 67 -4.39 6.37 -5.01
CA GLN A 67 -4.47 7.74 -4.48
C GLN A 67 -3.94 7.84 -3.04
N GLN A 68 -3.92 6.72 -2.30
CA GLN A 68 -3.41 6.65 -0.92
C GLN A 68 -1.96 6.15 -0.83
N ILE A 69 -1.35 5.81 -1.98
CA ILE A 69 0.02 5.32 -2.08
C ILE A 69 0.97 6.49 -2.34
N GLN A 70 2.18 6.39 -1.79
CA GLN A 70 3.24 7.37 -1.92
C GLN A 70 3.69 7.45 -3.40
N THR A 71 3.79 8.67 -3.93
CA THR A 71 4.13 8.94 -5.35
C THR A 71 5.38 8.18 -5.82
N PRO A 72 6.50 8.13 -5.06
CA PRO A 72 7.70 7.41 -5.48
C PRO A 72 7.50 5.91 -5.70
N LEU A 73 6.61 5.27 -4.93
CA LEU A 73 6.30 3.84 -5.09
C LEU A 73 5.47 3.55 -6.34
N LEU A 74 4.68 4.52 -6.79
CA LEU A 74 3.89 4.43 -8.03
C LEU A 74 4.77 4.66 -9.26
N GLU A 75 5.61 5.70 -9.23
CA GLU A 75 6.52 6.05 -10.33
C GLU A 75 7.56 4.95 -10.60
N GLN A 76 8.06 4.30 -9.56
CA GLN A 76 9.03 3.21 -9.68
C GLN A 76 8.39 1.87 -10.06
N GLY A 77 7.07 1.83 -10.25
CA GLY A 77 6.35 0.61 -10.63
C GLY A 77 6.25 -0.43 -9.51
N ILE A 78 6.57 -0.08 -8.25
CA ILE A 78 6.63 -1.02 -7.13
C ILE A 78 5.21 -1.51 -6.80
N TYR A 79 4.27 -0.58 -6.65
CA TYR A 79 2.87 -0.91 -6.37
C TYR A 79 2.29 -1.85 -7.43
N GLN A 80 2.51 -1.54 -8.71
CA GLN A 80 2.01 -2.28 -9.86
C GLN A 80 2.61 -3.69 -9.90
N ARG A 81 3.93 -3.81 -9.67
CA ARG A 81 4.62 -5.11 -9.66
C ARG A 81 4.12 -6.03 -8.55
N VAL A 82 3.96 -5.49 -7.33
CA VAL A 82 3.46 -6.27 -6.19
C VAL A 82 2.07 -6.85 -6.48
N HIS A 83 1.19 -6.05 -7.08
CA HIS A 83 -0.17 -6.47 -7.44
C HIS A 83 -0.21 -7.43 -8.63
N ALA A 84 0.68 -7.24 -9.63
CA ALA A 84 0.83 -8.17 -10.74
C ALA A 84 1.28 -9.56 -10.27
N GLU A 85 2.22 -9.63 -9.32
CA GLU A 85 2.69 -10.90 -8.74
C GLU A 85 1.62 -11.64 -7.94
N LEU A 86 0.59 -10.95 -7.47
CA LEU A 86 -0.59 -11.54 -6.82
C LEU A 86 -1.66 -12.01 -7.83
N GLY A 87 -1.51 -11.71 -9.13
CA GLY A 87 -2.58 -11.89 -10.11
C GLY A 87 -3.77 -10.95 -9.89
N MET A 88 -3.56 -9.84 -9.16
CA MET A 88 -4.58 -8.85 -8.82
C MET A 88 -4.18 -7.47 -9.37
N PRO A 89 -4.11 -7.29 -10.70
CA PRO A 89 -3.62 -6.04 -11.29
C PRO A 89 -4.44 -4.85 -10.77
N ALA A 90 -3.75 -3.87 -10.19
CA ALA A 90 -4.32 -2.63 -9.70
C ALA A 90 -3.92 -1.50 -10.66
N PRO A 91 -4.82 -1.06 -11.57
CA PRO A 91 -4.51 -0.04 -12.55
C PRO A 91 -4.23 1.30 -11.88
N VAL A 92 -3.22 1.99 -12.39
CA VAL A 92 -2.78 3.31 -11.92
C VAL A 92 -2.82 4.26 -13.10
N ASP A 93 -3.45 5.41 -12.94
CA ASP A 93 -3.36 6.52 -13.89
C ASP A 93 -2.03 7.25 -13.68
N MET A 94 -1.07 7.03 -14.57
CA MET A 94 0.25 7.63 -14.44
C MET A 94 0.28 9.12 -14.80
N ASP A 95 -0.68 9.60 -15.59
CA ASP A 95 -0.81 11.03 -15.89
C ASP A 95 -1.29 11.80 -14.64
N GLU A 96 -2.22 11.20 -13.88
CA GLU A 96 -2.63 11.72 -12.56
C GLU A 96 -1.46 11.70 -11.55
N VAL A 97 -0.67 10.63 -11.52
CA VAL A 97 0.51 10.53 -10.64
C VAL A 97 1.53 11.63 -10.95
N ALA A 98 1.82 11.88 -12.23
CA ALA A 98 2.74 12.94 -12.64
C ALA A 98 2.23 14.33 -12.20
N ALA A 99 0.94 14.61 -12.36
CA ALA A 99 0.34 15.87 -11.92
C ALA A 99 0.41 16.09 -10.39
N ARG A 100 0.35 14.99 -9.60
CA ARG A 100 0.52 15.03 -8.14
C ARG A 100 1.95 15.42 -7.74
N HIS A 101 2.95 14.83 -8.39
CA HIS A 101 4.36 15.12 -8.14
C HIS A 101 4.67 16.62 -8.35
N ASP A 102 4.19 17.20 -9.46
CA ASP A 102 4.38 18.63 -9.77
C ASP A 102 3.75 19.56 -8.72
N THR A 103 2.65 19.12 -8.10
CA THR A 103 1.97 19.89 -7.03
C THR A 103 2.74 19.80 -5.71
N GLU A 104 3.33 18.64 -5.39
CA GLU A 104 4.14 18.44 -4.17
C GLU A 104 5.45 19.25 -4.24
N GLU A 105 6.10 19.32 -5.40
CA GLU A 105 7.29 20.16 -5.65
C GLU A 105 6.98 21.68 -5.66
N ALA A 106 5.76 22.07 -5.99
CA ALA A 106 5.35 23.47 -6.04
C ALA A 106 5.06 24.10 -4.65
N LEU A 107 5.00 23.31 -3.57
CA LEU A 107 4.92 23.82 -2.21
C LEU A 107 6.32 24.28 -1.75
N PRO A 108 6.56 25.59 -1.56
CA PRO A 108 7.88 26.05 -1.16
C PRO A 108 8.23 25.49 0.21
N THR A 109 9.40 24.86 0.29
CA THR A 109 10.20 24.62 1.50
C THR A 109 10.51 25.94 2.19
N SER A 110 9.49 26.57 2.78
CA SER A 110 9.59 27.85 3.48
C SER A 110 8.88 27.74 4.82
N ALA A 111 9.43 26.89 5.67
CA ALA A 111 9.38 27.03 7.12
C ALA A 111 10.56 26.24 7.71
N ARG A 112 11.74 26.84 7.69
CA ARG A 112 12.81 26.54 8.66
C ARG A 112 12.62 27.42 9.88
#